data_AF-A0A6P0ISW7-F1
#
_entry.id   AF-A0A6P0ISW7-F1
#
_cell.length_a   1.000
_cell.length_b   1.000
_cell.length_c   1.000
_cell.angle_alpha   90.00
_cell.angle_beta   90.00
_cell.angle_gamma   90.00
#
_symmetry.space_group_name_H-M   'P 1'
#
loop_
_entity.id
_entity.type
_entity.pdbx_description
1 polymer ?
#
loop_
_entity_poly.entity_id
_entity_poly.type
_entity_poly.pdbx_seq_one_letter_code
_entity_poly.pdbx_strand_id
1 'polypeptide(L)' 'NLEGVDFHDADLSEANLSHANLKKAKLAKAELNDAIFCNTIMPNGRIRNNNC' A
#
# COMPACT_ATOMS: atom_id res chain seq x y z
N ASN A 1 -5.05 8.98 -3.29
CA ASN A 1 -5.75 8.87 -1.99
C ASN A 1 -6.49 7.54 -1.98
N LEU A 2 -6.09 6.60 -1.13
CA LEU A 2 -6.61 5.22 -1.07
C LEU A 2 -7.04 4.86 0.38
N GLU A 3 -7.38 5.87 1.18
CA GLU A 3 -7.78 5.67 2.57
C GLU A 3 -9.08 4.86 2.65
N GLY A 4 -9.08 3.82 3.48
CA GLY A 4 -10.24 2.97 3.74
C GLY A 4 -10.63 2.02 2.61
N VAL A 5 -9.87 1.95 1.52
CA VAL A 5 -10.14 1.02 0.41
C VAL A 5 -9.95 -0.42 0.86
N ASP A 6 -10.84 -1.30 0.42
CA ASP A 6 -10.73 -2.73 0.64
C ASP A 6 -9.93 -3.37 -0.50
N PHE A 7 -8.72 -3.83 -0.20
CA PHE A 7 -7.83 -4.57 -1.11
C PHE A 7 -7.70 -6.03 -0.64
N HIS A 8 -8.68 -6.58 0.09
CA HIS A 8 -8.65 -7.99 0.46
C HIS A 8 -8.51 -8.87 -0.79
N ASP A 9 -7.54 -9.79 -0.78
CA ASP A 9 -7.21 -10.66 -1.92
C ASP A 9 -6.85 -9.93 -3.23
N ALA A 10 -6.53 -8.63 -3.19
CA ALA A 10 -6.14 -7.89 -4.39
C ALA A 10 -4.69 -8.17 -4.79
N ASP A 11 -4.45 -8.28 -6.11
CA ASP A 11 -3.10 -8.29 -6.65
C ASP A 11 -2.60 -6.85 -6.84
N LEU A 12 -1.64 -6.45 -6.02
CA LEU A 12 -0.92 -5.18 -6.09
C LEU A 12 0.57 -5.41 -6.37
N SER A 13 0.92 -6.55 -6.94
CA SER A 13 2.29 -6.85 -7.33
C SER A 13 2.78 -5.83 -8.36
N GLU A 14 4.03 -5.39 -8.23
CA GLU A 14 4.68 -4.34 -9.06
C GLU A 14 3.97 -2.96 -9.05
N ALA A 15 2.94 -2.78 -8.21
CA ALA A 15 2.21 -1.52 -8.17
C ALA A 15 3.08 -0.38 -7.63
N ASN A 16 3.01 0.78 -8.29
CA ASN A 16 3.61 2.00 -7.76
C ASN A 16 2.66 2.68 -6.78
N LEU A 17 2.92 2.49 -5.49
CA LEU A 17 2.15 3.08 -4.39
C LEU A 17 2.86 4.31 -3.79
N SER A 18 3.79 4.92 -4.53
CA SER A 18 4.49 6.12 -4.09
C SER A 18 3.50 7.25 -3.77
N HIS A 19 3.71 7.93 -2.64
CA HIS A 19 2.88 9.00 -2.13
C HIS A 19 1.42 8.60 -1.83
N ALA A 20 1.10 7.29 -1.82
CA ALA A 20 -0.24 6.84 -1.50
C ALA A 20 -0.54 6.95 0.00
N ASN A 21 -1.79 7.28 0.31
CA ASN A 21 -2.33 7.17 1.66
C ASN A 21 -3.21 5.93 1.75
N LEU A 22 -2.72 4.90 2.43
CA LEU A 22 -3.41 3.62 2.68
C LEU A 22 -3.93 3.53 4.14
N LYS A 23 -4.06 4.66 4.87
CA LYS A 23 -4.69 4.65 6.20
C LYS A 23 -6.00 3.90 6.15
N LYS A 24 -6.26 3.04 7.14
CA LYS A 24 -7.48 2.21 7.23
C LYS A 24 -7.74 1.27 6.05
N ALA A 25 -6.86 1.20 5.04
CA ALA A 25 -7.04 0.27 3.94
C ALA A 25 -6.89 -1.17 4.43
N LYS A 26 -7.69 -2.08 3.88
CA LYS A 26 -7.58 -3.51 4.20
C LYS A 26 -6.67 -4.17 3.19
N LEU A 27 -5.47 -4.56 3.61
CA LEU A 27 -4.47 -5.24 2.78
C LEU A 27 -4.33 -6.73 3.13
N ALA A 28 -5.28 -7.29 3.89
CA ALA A 28 -5.20 -8.69 4.29
C ALA A 28 -5.23 -9.58 3.04
N LYS A 29 -4.21 -10.43 2.89
CA LYS A 29 -4.00 -11.30 1.71
C LYS A 29 -3.78 -10.55 0.38
N ALA A 30 -3.53 -9.24 0.40
CA ALA A 30 -3.12 -8.56 -0.81
C ALA A 30 -1.70 -9.03 -1.22
N GLU A 31 -1.50 -9.32 -2.50
CA GLU A 31 -0.17 -9.59 -3.05
C GLU A 31 0.54 -8.25 -3.24
N LEU A 32 1.73 -8.09 -2.64
CA LEU A 32 2.51 -6.85 -2.65
C LEU A 32 3.95 -7.08 -3.14
N ASN A 33 4.16 -8.17 -3.88
CA ASN A 33 5.46 -8.56 -4.40
C ASN A 33 5.98 -7.45 -5.32
N ASP A 34 7.21 -7.00 -5.12
CA ASP A 34 7.86 -5.94 -5.90
C ASP A 34 7.11 -4.59 -5.98
N ALA A 35 6.10 -4.36 -5.14
CA ALA A 35 5.43 -3.07 -5.07
C ALA A 35 6.40 -1.98 -4.58
N ILE A 36 6.27 -0.80 -5.18
CA ILE A 36 7.08 0.38 -4.87
C ILE A 36 6.37 1.20 -3.80
N PHE A 37 7.06 1.47 -2.69
CA PHE A 37 6.54 2.27 -1.59
C PHE A 37 7.47 3.44 -1.33
N CYS A 38 7.32 4.54 -2.06
CA CYS A 38 8.08 5.76 -1.77
C CYS A 38 7.18 6.81 -1.12
N ASN A 39 7.44 7.17 0.14
CA ASN A 39 6.61 8.09 0.91
C ASN A 39 5.14 7.65 1.03
N THR A 40 4.91 6.35 1.21
CA THR A 40 3.57 5.76 1.32
C THR A 40 3.13 5.67 2.77
N ILE A 41 1.93 6.15 3.11
CA ILE A 41 1.36 6.00 4.45
C ILE A 41 0.62 4.66 4.53
N MET A 42 1.10 3.73 5.36
CA MET A 42 0.54 2.39 5.54
C MET A 42 -0.74 2.39 6.41
N PRO A 43 -1.52 1.28 6.45
CA PRO A 43 -2.75 1.22 7.24
C PRO A 43 -2.61 1.56 8.73
N ASN A 44 -1.46 1.25 9.33
CA ASN A 44 -1.13 1.59 10.71
C ASN A 44 -0.64 3.05 10.89
N GLY A 45 -0.66 3.85 9.82
CA GLY A 45 -0.24 5.24 9.82
C GLY A 45 1.27 5.47 9.69
N ARG A 46 2.10 4.41 9.64
CA ARG A 46 3.56 4.55 9.45
C ARG A 46 3.87 4.87 7.98
N ILE A 47 4.90 5.67 7.76
CA ILE A 47 5.44 5.91 6.42
C ILE A 47 6.37 4.75 6.04
N ARG A 48 6.22 4.26 4.82
CA ARG A 48 7.04 3.23 4.19
C ARG A 48 7.76 3.85 2.99
N ASN A 49 9.07 3.59 2.89
CA ASN A 49 10.01 4.19 1.92
C ASN A 49 10.88 3.10 1.27
N ASN A 50 10.28 1.96 0.94
CA ASN A 50 10.99 0.81 0.40
C ASN A 50 10.89 0.90 -1.12
N ASN A 51 12.02 0.72 -1.82
CA ASN A 51 12.08 0.76 -3.29
C ASN A 51 11.73 2.14 -3.88
N CYS A 52 12.11 3.22 -3.18
CA CYS A 52 12.49 4.46 -3.85
C CYS A 52 13.80 4.21 -4.64
#